data_AF-A0A847T8Z5-F1
#
_entry.id   AF-A0A847T8Z5-F1
#
_cell.length_a   1.000
_cell.length_b   1.000
_cell.length_c   1.000
_cell.angle_alpha   90.00
_cell.angle_beta   90.00
_cell.angle_gamma   90.00
#
_symmetry.space_group_name_H-M   'P 1'
#
loop_
_entity.id
_entity.type
_entity.pdbx_description
1 polymer ?
#
loop_
_entity_poly.entity_id
_entity_poly.type
_entity_poly.pdbx_seq_one_letter_code
_entity_poly.pdbx_strand_id
1 'polypeptide(L)'
;MKHNYHERKQRRIDYAKQQAAKCEQESTRRYDAAREISSFIPPGQPILVGHYSEKRHRRDLAKIDNYMRKSIEATDKATYYRDKAEIVENNNAISSDNPDALALLKEKLERLTAMQEFMKQTNKFIKKNDKDAFLKLPSATEALWTELTSAASRWDIGYPHYRLSNNNAVIRNTKQRIAKLEKLTALTTQEFTFKGVRVVQNVEANRIQLIFPGKPVEKVREALRHNGFTFCREEMAWQRQLNNAGFSAAKFFLRVYTPE
;
A
#
# COMPACT_ATOMS: atom_id res chain seq x y z
N MET A 1 5.75 7.86 10.58
CA MET A 1 6.80 8.76 10.09
C MET A 1 7.95 7.89 9.58
N LYS A 2 9.10 8.47 9.23
CA LYS A 2 10.26 7.72 8.74
C LYS A 2 10.82 6.75 9.79
N HIS A 3 10.95 7.20 11.04
CA HIS A 3 11.52 6.42 12.14
C HIS A 3 10.75 5.12 12.47
N ASN A 4 9.41 5.12 12.35
CA ASN A 4 8.57 3.94 12.64
C ASN A 4 7.91 3.35 11.39
N TYR A 5 8.51 3.55 10.20
CA TYR A 5 7.91 3.11 8.94
C TYR A 5 7.69 1.58 8.90
N HIS A 6 8.74 0.81 9.18
CA HIS A 6 8.72 -0.66 9.15
C HIS A 6 7.76 -1.22 10.20
N GLU A 7 7.85 -0.73 11.43
CA GLU A 7 6.94 -1.12 12.52
C GLU A 7 5.47 -0.81 12.19
N ARG A 8 5.18 0.32 11.56
CA ARG A 8 3.80 0.66 11.15
C ARG A 8 3.31 -0.23 10.02
N LYS A 9 4.18 -0.61 9.08
CA LYS A 9 3.83 -1.57 8.03
C LYS A 9 3.52 -2.93 8.68
N GLN A 10 4.40 -3.40 9.56
CA GLN A 10 4.24 -4.68 10.25
C GLN A 10 2.98 -4.72 11.13
N ARG A 11 2.75 -3.70 11.97
CA ARG A 11 1.53 -3.61 12.80
C ARG A 11 0.24 -3.69 11.98
N ARG A 12 0.21 -3.14 10.77
CA ARG A 12 -0.96 -3.22 9.88
C ARG A 12 -1.17 -4.63 9.34
N ILE A 13 -0.08 -5.32 9.01
CA ILE A 13 -0.11 -6.72 8.54
C ILE A 13 -0.57 -7.61 9.69
N ASP A 14 0.05 -7.50 10.87
CA ASP A 14 -0.26 -8.31 12.04
C ASP A 14 -1.70 -8.10 12.48
N TYR A 15 -2.17 -6.85 12.53
CA TYR A 15 -3.55 -6.55 12.83
C TYR A 15 -4.51 -7.22 11.84
N ALA A 16 -4.23 -7.14 10.53
CA ALA A 16 -5.06 -7.78 9.52
C ALA A 16 -5.06 -9.31 9.65
N LYS A 17 -3.89 -9.93 9.84
CA LYS A 17 -3.76 -11.38 10.09
C LYS A 17 -4.52 -11.81 11.35
N GLN A 18 -4.42 -11.03 12.44
CA GLN A 18 -5.16 -11.30 13.67
C GLN A 18 -6.68 -11.19 13.48
N GLN A 19 -7.16 -10.19 12.73
CA GLN A 19 -8.60 -10.08 12.43
C GLN A 19 -9.08 -11.23 11.55
N ALA A 20 -8.30 -11.63 10.54
CA ALA A 20 -8.63 -12.78 9.70
C ALA A 20 -8.79 -14.05 10.55
N ALA A 21 -7.83 -14.37 11.42
CA ALA A 21 -7.87 -15.53 12.30
C ALA A 21 -9.08 -15.50 13.26
N LYS A 22 -9.41 -14.32 13.82
CA LYS A 22 -10.61 -14.16 14.67
C LYS A 22 -11.89 -14.43 13.90
N CYS A 23 -12.00 -13.94 12.67
CA CYS A 23 -13.15 -14.16 11.81
C CYS A 23 -13.27 -15.63 11.36
N GLU A 24 -12.15 -16.31 11.08
CA GLU A 24 -12.13 -17.75 10.79
C GLU A 24 -12.63 -18.57 11.97
N GLN A 25 -12.15 -18.28 13.19
CA GLN A 25 -12.61 -18.95 14.41
C GLN A 25 -14.11 -18.75 14.64
N GLU A 26 -14.63 -17.53 14.44
CA GLU A 26 -16.07 -17.26 14.55
C GLU A 26 -16.87 -18.00 13.47
N SER A 27 -16.37 -18.06 12.22
CA SER A 27 -17.00 -18.83 11.14
C SER A 27 -17.14 -20.31 11.53
N THR A 28 -16.04 -20.94 11.93
CA THR A 28 -16.01 -22.35 12.35
C THR A 28 -16.95 -22.59 13.51
N ARG A 29 -16.91 -21.75 14.55
CA ARG A 29 -17.81 -21.85 15.71
C ARG A 29 -19.29 -21.78 15.31
N ARG A 30 -19.66 -20.87 14.41
CA ARG A 30 -21.05 -20.73 13.94
C ARG A 30 -21.49 -21.90 13.08
N TYR A 31 -20.61 -22.35 12.19
CA TYR A 31 -20.84 -23.53 11.37
C TYR A 31 -21.03 -24.78 12.23
N ASP A 32 -20.15 -25.00 13.22
CA ASP A 32 -20.22 -26.14 14.13
C ASP A 32 -21.50 -26.10 14.98
N ALA A 33 -21.90 -24.93 15.47
CA ALA A 33 -23.17 -24.77 16.19
C ALA A 33 -24.40 -25.05 15.30
N ALA A 34 -24.36 -24.66 14.02
CA ALA A 34 -25.41 -25.00 13.06
C ALA A 34 -25.44 -26.51 12.78
N ARG A 35 -24.26 -27.11 12.61
CA ARG A 35 -24.07 -28.55 12.38
C ARG A 35 -24.57 -29.38 13.55
N GLU A 36 -24.29 -28.95 14.78
CA GLU A 36 -24.75 -29.62 15.99
C GLU A 36 -26.29 -29.64 16.05
N ILE A 37 -26.97 -28.52 15.84
CA ILE A 37 -28.45 -28.48 15.82
C ILE A 37 -28.99 -29.33 14.67
N SER A 38 -28.38 -29.23 13.49
CA SER A 38 -28.75 -30.01 12.30
C SER A 38 -28.62 -31.52 12.53
N SER A 39 -27.65 -31.97 13.33
CA SER A 39 -27.44 -33.40 13.62
C SER A 39 -28.63 -34.09 14.32
N PHE A 40 -29.51 -33.32 14.97
CA PHE A 40 -30.72 -33.82 15.62
C PHE A 40 -31.94 -33.84 14.67
N ILE A 41 -31.80 -33.35 13.44
CA ILE A 41 -32.86 -33.30 12.42
C ILE A 41 -32.51 -34.29 11.30
N PRO A 42 -33.26 -35.39 11.14
CA PRO A 42 -33.11 -36.30 10.02
C PRO A 42 -33.18 -35.55 8.67
N PRO A 43 -32.25 -35.82 7.73
CA PRO A 43 -32.27 -35.20 6.41
C PRO A 43 -33.60 -35.44 5.69
N GLY A 44 -34.18 -34.38 5.13
CA GLY A 44 -35.45 -34.45 4.40
C GLY A 44 -36.71 -34.55 5.26
N GLN A 45 -36.62 -34.44 6.60
CA GLN A 45 -37.79 -34.45 7.46
C GLN A 45 -38.70 -33.23 7.15
N PRO A 46 -39.99 -33.43 6.80
CA PRO A 46 -40.93 -32.33 6.61
C PRO A 46 -41.34 -31.71 7.94
N ILE A 47 -41.75 -30.43 7.91
CA ILE A 47 -42.34 -29.77 9.08
C ILE A 47 -43.73 -30.36 9.33
N LEU A 48 -43.89 -31.01 10.48
CA LEU A 48 -45.17 -31.58 10.90
C LEU A 48 -46.12 -30.47 11.38
N VAL A 49 -46.93 -29.92 10.47
CA VAL A 49 -47.87 -28.82 10.78
C VAL A 49 -48.96 -29.29 11.75
N GLY A 50 -49.20 -28.52 12.81
CA GLY A 50 -50.19 -28.82 13.85
C GLY A 50 -49.70 -29.78 14.95
N HIS A 51 -48.49 -30.33 14.84
CA HIS A 51 -47.91 -31.21 15.86
C HIS A 51 -47.24 -30.40 16.99
N TYR A 52 -47.17 -30.94 18.21
CA TYR A 52 -46.58 -30.24 19.37
C TYR A 52 -45.10 -29.85 19.16
N SER A 53 -44.38 -30.57 18.29
CA SER A 53 -42.97 -30.31 17.95
C SER A 53 -42.77 -29.25 16.86
N GLU A 54 -43.83 -28.80 16.18
CA GLU A 54 -43.74 -27.86 15.04
C GLU A 54 -42.97 -26.58 15.41
N LYS A 55 -43.35 -25.96 16.54
CA LYS A 55 -42.75 -24.71 17.01
C LYS A 55 -41.25 -24.85 17.28
N ARG A 56 -40.83 -26.01 17.80
CA ARG A 56 -39.41 -26.29 18.06
C ARG A 56 -38.67 -26.50 16.74
N HIS A 57 -39.21 -27.32 15.85
CA HIS A 57 -38.59 -27.61 14.55
C HIS A 57 -38.36 -26.33 13.73
N ARG A 58 -39.38 -25.46 13.62
CA ARG A 58 -39.24 -24.15 12.93
C ARG A 58 -38.16 -23.27 13.55
N ARG A 59 -38.08 -23.24 14.90
CA ARG A 59 -37.08 -22.46 15.62
C ARG A 59 -35.67 -22.98 15.37
N ASP A 60 -35.50 -24.30 15.35
CA ASP A 60 -34.19 -24.93 15.13
C ASP A 60 -33.71 -24.69 13.69
N LEU A 61 -34.59 -24.81 12.68
CA LEU A 61 -34.28 -24.41 11.30
C LEU A 61 -33.88 -22.93 11.19
N ALA A 62 -34.62 -22.02 11.83
CA ALA A 62 -34.31 -20.60 11.82
C ALA A 62 -32.95 -20.29 12.50
N LYS A 63 -32.60 -21.03 13.56
CA LYS A 63 -31.29 -20.93 14.21
C LYS A 63 -30.17 -21.42 13.30
N ILE A 64 -30.34 -22.57 12.64
CA ILE A 64 -29.39 -23.13 11.68
C ILE A 64 -29.14 -22.10 10.56
N ASP A 65 -30.20 -21.60 9.92
CA ASP A 65 -30.10 -20.59 8.86
C ASP A 65 -29.33 -19.35 9.30
N ASN A 66 -29.66 -18.80 10.47
CA ASN A 66 -28.97 -17.63 11.01
C ASN A 66 -27.48 -17.90 11.33
N TYR A 67 -27.16 -19.06 11.89
CA TYR A 67 -25.76 -19.43 12.15
C TYR A 67 -24.97 -19.65 10.87
N MET A 68 -25.56 -20.32 9.87
CA MET A 68 -24.95 -20.50 8.55
C MET A 68 -24.72 -19.15 7.84
N ARG A 69 -25.70 -18.23 7.89
CA ARG A 69 -25.51 -16.87 7.35
C ARG A 69 -24.34 -16.17 8.04
N LYS A 70 -24.28 -16.22 9.37
CA LYS A 70 -23.19 -15.60 10.15
C LYS A 70 -21.83 -16.25 9.90
N SER A 71 -21.76 -17.56 9.65
CA SER A 71 -20.49 -18.21 9.30
C SER A 71 -19.99 -17.77 7.93
N ILE A 72 -20.89 -17.61 6.96
CA ILE A 72 -20.54 -17.08 5.63
C ILE A 72 -20.05 -15.63 5.75
N GLU A 73 -20.80 -14.76 6.44
CA GLU A 73 -20.38 -13.36 6.68
C GLU A 73 -19.02 -13.26 7.40
N ALA A 74 -18.74 -14.16 8.35
CA ALA A 74 -17.46 -14.22 9.03
C ALA A 74 -16.35 -14.71 8.10
N THR A 75 -16.64 -15.66 7.21
CA THR A 75 -15.70 -16.12 6.17
C THR A 75 -15.35 -14.98 5.21
N ASP A 76 -16.33 -14.22 4.74
CA ASP A 76 -16.12 -13.07 3.85
C ASP A 76 -15.29 -11.96 4.53
N LYS A 77 -15.48 -11.76 5.83
CA LYS A 77 -14.63 -10.85 6.60
C LYS A 77 -13.21 -11.38 6.73
N ALA A 78 -13.04 -12.69 6.94
CA ALA A 78 -11.72 -13.29 7.02
C ALA A 78 -10.95 -13.15 5.71
N THR A 79 -11.60 -13.43 4.56
CA THR A 79 -11.00 -13.24 3.23
C THR A 79 -10.59 -11.78 3.02
N TYR A 80 -11.48 -10.83 3.29
CA TYR A 80 -11.15 -9.40 3.21
C TYR A 80 -9.88 -9.02 3.99
N TYR A 81 -9.74 -9.49 5.24
CA TYR A 81 -8.57 -9.18 6.06
C TYR A 81 -7.31 -9.92 5.58
N ARG A 82 -7.44 -11.13 5.03
CA ARG A 82 -6.34 -11.87 4.41
C ARG A 82 -5.80 -11.13 3.20
N ASP A 83 -6.70 -10.74 2.29
CA ASP A 83 -6.37 -9.97 1.09
C ASP A 83 -5.73 -8.63 1.46
N LYS A 84 -6.26 -7.98 2.51
CA LYS A 84 -5.68 -6.74 3.05
C LYS A 84 -4.26 -6.93 3.56
N ALA A 85 -3.96 -8.05 4.23
CA ALA A 85 -2.60 -8.36 4.67
C ALA A 85 -1.68 -8.58 3.47
N GLU A 86 -2.12 -9.38 2.51
CA GLU A 86 -1.38 -9.69 1.28
C GLU A 86 -1.07 -8.43 0.46
N ILE A 87 -2.07 -7.56 0.26
CA ILE A 87 -1.90 -6.28 -0.45
C ILE A 87 -0.84 -5.42 0.23
N VAL A 88 -0.82 -5.36 1.56
CA VAL A 88 0.18 -4.56 2.29
C VAL A 88 1.57 -5.20 2.22
N GLU A 89 1.65 -6.52 2.28
CA GLU A 89 2.89 -7.30 2.20
C GLU A 89 3.55 -7.14 0.81
N ASN A 90 2.78 -7.40 -0.24
CA ASN A 90 3.20 -7.37 -1.66
C ASN A 90 3.29 -5.94 -2.25
N ASN A 91 2.96 -4.91 -1.48
CA ASN A 91 3.09 -3.53 -1.95
C ASN A 91 4.56 -3.13 -2.11
N ASN A 92 5.03 -3.18 -3.35
CA ASN A 92 6.37 -2.80 -3.77
C ASN A 92 6.53 -1.29 -4.06
N ALA A 93 5.52 -0.47 -3.74
CA ALA A 93 5.63 0.97 -3.89
C ALA A 93 6.64 1.54 -2.89
N ILE A 94 7.73 2.10 -3.40
CA ILE A 94 8.73 2.77 -2.58
C ILE A 94 8.14 4.09 -2.10
N SER A 95 7.86 4.22 -0.79
CA SER A 95 7.40 5.47 -0.16
C SER A 95 8.57 6.39 0.15
N SER A 96 8.35 7.72 0.12
CA SER A 96 9.36 8.69 0.58
C SER A 96 9.57 8.66 2.10
N ASP A 97 8.62 8.10 2.85
CA ASP A 97 8.75 7.88 4.29
C ASP A 97 9.51 6.58 4.62
N ASN A 98 9.88 5.76 3.63
CA ASN A 98 10.72 4.60 3.88
C ASN A 98 12.16 5.07 4.15
N PRO A 99 12.79 4.73 5.29
CA PRO A 99 14.20 5.07 5.53
C PRO A 99 15.14 4.57 4.42
N ASP A 100 14.84 3.41 3.85
CA ASP A 100 15.65 2.74 2.83
C ASP A 100 15.28 3.17 1.40
N ALA A 101 14.43 4.20 1.25
CA ALA A 101 13.90 4.63 -0.05
C ALA A 101 14.99 4.95 -1.07
N LEU A 102 16.08 5.60 -0.64
CA LEU A 102 17.19 5.97 -1.52
C LEU A 102 17.92 4.74 -2.07
N ALA A 103 18.23 3.76 -1.21
CA ALA A 103 18.89 2.52 -1.61
C ALA A 103 18.02 1.75 -2.60
N LEU A 104 16.74 1.54 -2.27
CA LEU A 104 15.79 0.83 -3.15
C LEU A 104 15.57 1.55 -4.50
N LEU A 105 15.61 2.88 -4.53
CA LEU A 105 15.50 3.63 -5.78
C LEU A 105 16.78 3.53 -6.63
N LYS A 106 17.96 3.47 -6.00
CA LYS A 106 19.24 3.27 -6.70
C LYS A 106 19.32 1.87 -7.31
N GLU A 107 18.96 0.83 -6.55
CA GLU A 107 18.85 -0.54 -7.07
C GLU A 107 17.84 -0.63 -8.22
N LYS A 108 16.66 -0.01 -8.05
CA LYS A 108 15.66 0.08 -9.12
C LYS A 108 16.23 0.75 -10.36
N LEU A 109 17.00 1.83 -10.20
CA LEU A 109 17.62 2.55 -11.30
C LEU A 109 18.61 1.65 -12.04
N GLU A 110 19.50 0.96 -11.32
CA GLU A 110 20.47 0.03 -11.88
C GLU A 110 19.80 -1.06 -12.72
N ARG A 111 18.78 -1.71 -12.15
CA ARG A 111 17.99 -2.73 -12.87
C ARG A 111 17.35 -2.18 -14.14
N LEU A 112 16.75 -0.99 -14.09
CA LEU A 112 16.13 -0.37 -15.26
C LEU A 112 17.16 0.00 -16.33
N THR A 113 18.35 0.46 -15.92
CA THR A 113 19.45 0.77 -16.84
C THR A 113 20.05 -0.47 -17.48
N ALA A 114 20.24 -1.56 -16.71
CA ALA A 114 20.69 -2.84 -17.23
C ALA A 114 19.68 -3.39 -18.25
N MET A 115 18.38 -3.34 -17.93
CA MET A 115 17.30 -3.72 -18.85
C MET A 115 17.31 -2.86 -20.12
N GLN A 116 17.54 -1.55 -20.00
CA GLN A 116 17.62 -0.65 -21.16
C GLN A 116 18.76 -1.04 -22.09
N GLU A 117 19.94 -1.28 -21.54
CA GLU A 117 21.12 -1.64 -22.31
C GLU A 117 20.95 -3.03 -22.95
N PHE A 118 20.42 -3.99 -22.20
CA PHE A 118 20.06 -5.30 -22.71
C PHE A 118 19.11 -5.22 -23.91
N MET A 119 18.03 -4.44 -23.83
CA MET A 119 17.09 -4.26 -24.95
C MET A 119 17.77 -3.62 -26.17
N LYS A 120 18.64 -2.62 -25.98
CA LYS A 120 19.39 -1.97 -27.06
C LYS A 120 20.36 -2.92 -27.75
N GLN A 121 21.14 -3.66 -26.96
CA GLN A 121 22.11 -4.63 -27.49
C GLN A 121 21.41 -5.77 -28.21
N THR A 122 20.30 -6.27 -27.65
CA THR A 122 19.45 -7.27 -28.30
C THR A 122 18.98 -6.81 -29.67
N ASN A 123 18.40 -5.60 -29.76
CA ASN A 123 17.96 -5.04 -31.05
C ASN A 123 19.13 -4.86 -32.04
N LYS A 124 20.32 -4.49 -31.54
CA LYS A 124 21.54 -4.37 -32.35
C LYS A 124 21.96 -5.74 -32.92
N PHE A 125 21.94 -6.80 -32.12
CA PHE A 125 22.30 -8.15 -32.55
C PHE A 125 21.27 -8.76 -33.50
N ILE A 126 19.97 -8.58 -33.22
CA ILE A 126 18.88 -8.96 -34.11
C ILE A 126 19.03 -8.27 -35.48
N LYS A 127 19.31 -6.95 -35.50
CA LYS A 127 19.52 -6.22 -36.76
C LYS A 127 20.71 -6.75 -37.58
N LYS A 128 21.72 -7.32 -36.92
CA LYS A 128 22.90 -7.93 -37.55
C LYS A 128 22.75 -9.43 -37.83
N ASN A 129 21.65 -10.04 -37.39
CA ASN A 129 21.42 -11.49 -37.40
C ASN A 129 22.53 -12.30 -36.68
N ASP A 130 23.07 -11.74 -35.59
CA ASP A 130 24.19 -12.33 -34.83
C ASP A 130 23.69 -12.97 -33.53
N LYS A 131 23.32 -14.26 -33.62
CA LYS A 131 22.81 -15.04 -32.48
C LYS A 131 23.91 -15.34 -31.46
N ASP A 132 25.13 -15.63 -31.91
CA ASP A 132 26.23 -16.02 -31.04
C ASP A 132 26.66 -14.87 -30.12
N ALA A 133 26.65 -13.64 -30.62
CA ALA A 133 26.92 -12.47 -29.80
C ALA A 133 25.78 -12.15 -28.81
N PHE A 134 24.52 -12.43 -29.17
CA PHE A 134 23.40 -12.28 -28.24
C PHE A 134 23.50 -13.24 -27.06
N LEU A 135 23.85 -14.50 -27.28
CA LEU A 135 23.96 -15.51 -26.22
C LEU A 135 25.05 -15.23 -25.19
N LYS A 136 26.02 -14.34 -25.51
CA LYS A 136 27.04 -13.88 -24.56
C LYS A 136 26.51 -12.86 -23.54
N LEU A 137 25.29 -12.35 -23.71
CA LEU A 137 24.71 -11.40 -22.76
C LEU A 137 24.25 -12.11 -21.48
N PRO A 138 24.42 -11.50 -20.29
CA PRO A 138 24.11 -12.13 -19.00
C PRO A 138 22.65 -12.58 -18.82
N SER A 139 21.72 -11.97 -19.54
CA SER A 139 20.27 -12.26 -19.47
C SER A 139 19.72 -12.82 -20.78
N ALA A 140 20.60 -13.24 -21.69
CA ALA A 140 20.18 -13.87 -22.93
C ALA A 140 19.86 -15.35 -22.73
N THR A 141 18.89 -15.83 -23.49
CA THR A 141 18.50 -17.24 -23.52
C THR A 141 18.10 -17.58 -24.95
N GLU A 142 18.36 -18.80 -25.39
CA GLU A 142 17.99 -19.23 -26.74
C GLU A 142 16.48 -19.10 -27.02
N ALA A 143 15.64 -19.41 -26.03
CA ALA A 143 14.19 -19.23 -26.11
C ALA A 143 13.77 -17.76 -26.30
N LEU A 144 14.51 -16.82 -25.71
CA LEU A 144 14.22 -15.39 -25.86
C LEU A 144 14.59 -14.90 -27.26
N TRP A 145 15.66 -15.44 -27.86
CA TRP A 145 16.02 -15.11 -29.24
C TRP A 145 14.95 -15.56 -30.23
N THR A 146 14.43 -16.78 -30.07
CA THR A 146 13.36 -17.29 -30.92
C THR A 146 12.09 -16.48 -30.73
N GLU A 147 11.70 -16.17 -29.50
CA GLU A 147 10.55 -15.29 -29.20
C GLU A 147 10.66 -13.96 -29.93
N LEU A 148 11.79 -13.25 -29.76
CA LEU A 148 12.00 -11.93 -30.34
C LEU A 148 12.15 -11.93 -31.88
N THR A 149 12.52 -13.07 -32.47
CA THR A 149 12.73 -13.18 -33.93
C THR A 149 11.54 -13.80 -34.66
N SER A 150 10.70 -14.57 -33.97
CA SER A 150 9.58 -15.34 -34.54
C SER A 150 8.36 -14.51 -34.97
N ALA A 151 8.42 -13.18 -34.85
CA ALA A 151 7.29 -12.32 -35.17
C ALA A 151 6.95 -12.34 -36.68
N ALA A 152 5.65 -12.40 -36.99
CA ALA A 152 5.15 -12.45 -38.38
C ALA A 152 5.42 -11.15 -39.16
N SER A 153 5.59 -10.03 -38.48
CA SER A 153 5.86 -8.72 -39.06
C SER A 153 7.28 -8.28 -38.73
N ARG A 154 7.98 -7.74 -39.73
CA ARG A 154 9.33 -7.17 -39.57
C ARG A 154 9.39 -6.04 -38.53
N TRP A 155 8.27 -5.36 -38.30
CA TRP A 155 8.16 -4.27 -37.33
C TRP A 155 8.04 -4.75 -35.87
N ASP A 156 7.73 -6.03 -35.68
CA ASP A 156 7.56 -6.68 -34.38
C ASP A 156 8.78 -7.53 -33.99
N ILE A 157 9.84 -7.53 -34.81
CA ILE A 157 11.10 -8.22 -34.53
C ILE A 157 11.92 -7.43 -33.50
N GLY A 158 12.32 -8.09 -32.43
CA GLY A 158 13.07 -7.51 -31.32
C GLY A 158 12.20 -6.74 -30.33
N TYR A 159 12.84 -5.89 -29.53
CA TYR A 159 12.13 -5.05 -28.59
C TYR A 159 11.50 -3.84 -29.28
N PRO A 160 10.18 -3.64 -29.17
CA PRO A 160 9.50 -2.50 -29.77
C PRO A 160 9.99 -1.15 -29.23
N HIS A 161 10.00 -0.12 -30.08
CA HIS A 161 10.46 1.22 -29.72
C HIS A 161 9.76 1.81 -28.48
N TYR A 162 8.44 1.60 -28.35
CA TYR A 162 7.68 2.11 -27.21
C TYR A 162 8.17 1.52 -25.88
N ARG A 163 8.67 0.28 -25.85
CA ARG A 163 9.18 -0.37 -24.64
C ARG A 163 10.46 0.30 -24.15
N LEU A 164 11.37 0.63 -25.07
CA LEU A 164 12.60 1.40 -24.77
C LEU A 164 12.27 2.83 -24.33
N SER A 165 11.30 3.48 -24.99
CA SER A 165 10.88 4.85 -24.65
C SER A 165 10.25 4.92 -23.25
N ASN A 166 9.34 3.99 -22.95
CA ASN A 166 8.69 3.88 -21.65
C ASN A 166 9.73 3.63 -20.54
N ASN A 167 10.65 2.69 -20.75
CA ASN A 167 11.71 2.42 -19.77
C ASN A 167 12.61 3.63 -19.54
N ASN A 168 13.02 4.34 -20.59
CA ASN A 168 13.78 5.60 -20.48
C ASN A 168 13.02 6.68 -19.70
N ALA A 169 11.70 6.80 -19.88
CA ALA A 169 10.87 7.70 -19.08
C ALA A 169 10.91 7.32 -17.59
N VAL A 170 10.76 6.03 -17.27
CA VAL A 170 10.85 5.55 -15.88
C VAL A 170 12.24 5.79 -15.28
N ILE A 171 13.32 5.59 -16.04
CA ILE A 171 14.70 5.89 -15.64
C ILE A 171 14.84 7.38 -15.29
N ARG A 172 14.39 8.30 -16.17
CA ARG A 172 14.45 9.74 -15.91
C ARG A 172 13.68 10.12 -14.65
N ASN A 173 12.44 9.64 -14.51
CA ASN A 173 11.61 9.91 -13.34
C ASN A 173 12.25 9.39 -12.04
N THR A 174 12.87 8.21 -12.10
CA THR A 174 13.57 7.61 -10.96
C THR A 174 14.79 8.45 -10.56
N LYS A 175 15.59 8.91 -11.53
CA LYS A 175 16.73 9.83 -11.28
C LYS A 175 16.27 11.14 -10.64
N GLN A 176 15.23 11.77 -11.18
CA GLN A 176 14.66 13.01 -10.61
C GLN A 176 14.18 12.78 -9.17
N ARG A 177 13.57 11.62 -8.90
CA ARG A 177 13.10 11.26 -7.57
C ARG A 177 14.25 11.05 -6.58
N ILE A 178 15.33 10.38 -6.99
CA ILE A 178 16.55 10.22 -6.18
C ILE A 178 17.13 11.59 -5.83
N ALA A 179 17.35 12.45 -6.84
CA ALA A 179 17.89 13.79 -6.62
C ALA A 179 17.03 14.63 -5.67
N LYS A 180 15.70 14.51 -5.75
CA LYS A 180 14.79 15.18 -4.81
C LYS A 180 14.96 14.69 -3.38
N LEU A 181 15.06 13.38 -3.17
CA LEU A 181 15.24 12.80 -1.84
C LEU A 181 16.63 13.14 -1.28
N GLU A 182 17.68 13.11 -2.09
CA GLU A 182 19.04 13.49 -1.70
C GLU A 182 19.11 14.96 -1.24
N LYS A 183 18.44 15.87 -1.97
CA LYS A 183 18.29 17.28 -1.56
C LYS A 183 17.56 17.40 -0.22
N LEU A 184 16.50 16.63 -0.01
CA LEU A 184 15.75 16.66 1.26
C LEU A 184 16.58 16.12 2.43
N THR A 185 17.37 15.07 2.22
CA THR A 185 18.24 14.51 3.27
C THR A 185 19.41 15.42 3.63
N ALA A 186 19.86 16.27 2.69
CA ALA A 186 20.90 17.25 2.94
C ALA A 186 20.41 18.50 3.70
N LEU A 187 19.08 18.68 3.85
CA LEU A 187 18.53 19.77 4.64
C LEU A 187 18.71 19.49 6.12
N THR A 188 18.97 20.55 6.89
CA THR A 188 18.99 20.50 8.34
C THR A 188 17.60 20.79 8.90
N THR A 189 17.26 20.15 10.02
CA THR A 189 16.07 20.49 10.79
C THR A 189 16.14 21.95 11.25
N GLN A 190 15.10 22.71 10.96
CA GLN A 190 15.00 24.11 11.36
C GLN A 190 13.79 24.31 12.26
N GLU A 191 13.98 25.09 13.32
CA GLU A 191 12.94 25.43 14.28
C GLU A 191 12.82 26.94 14.39
N PHE A 192 11.58 27.43 14.38
CA PHE A 192 11.30 28.83 14.64
C PHE A 192 9.94 28.99 15.32
N THR A 193 9.84 30.01 16.17
CA THR A 193 8.59 30.36 16.85
C THR A 193 7.93 31.52 16.13
N PHE A 194 6.65 31.37 15.80
CA PHE A 194 5.86 32.43 15.17
C PHE A 194 4.51 32.54 15.87
N LYS A 195 4.18 33.73 16.40
CA LYS A 195 2.91 34.01 17.11
C LYS A 195 2.57 32.97 18.20
N GLY A 196 3.57 32.54 18.97
CA GLY A 196 3.42 31.53 20.03
C GLY A 196 3.29 30.08 19.54
N VAL A 197 3.35 29.83 18.22
CA VAL A 197 3.37 28.48 17.63
C VAL A 197 4.80 28.11 17.28
N ARG A 198 5.27 26.97 17.77
CA ARG A 198 6.58 26.43 17.41
C ARG A 198 6.45 25.63 16.11
N VAL A 199 7.18 26.07 15.09
CA VAL A 199 7.22 25.44 13.77
C VAL A 199 8.52 24.68 13.64
N VAL A 200 8.43 23.36 13.46
CA VAL A 200 9.57 22.46 13.29
C VAL A 200 9.54 21.89 11.87
N GLN A 201 10.57 22.19 11.10
CA GLN A 201 10.83 21.57 9.79
C GLN A 201 11.65 20.30 10.03
N ASN A 202 10.98 19.22 10.39
CA ASN A 202 11.62 17.98 10.80
C ASN A 202 12.00 17.12 9.57
N VAL A 203 13.29 17.10 9.24
CA VAL A 203 13.82 16.32 8.11
C VAL A 203 13.82 14.83 8.43
N GLU A 204 14.11 14.46 9.68
CA GLU A 204 14.13 13.06 10.14
C GLU A 204 12.74 12.42 10.03
N ALA A 205 11.70 13.13 10.48
CA ALA A 205 10.31 12.69 10.37
C ALA A 205 9.74 12.86 8.95
N ASN A 206 10.42 13.65 8.08
CA ASN A 206 9.92 14.14 6.80
C ASN A 206 8.59 14.89 6.95
N ARG A 207 8.49 15.78 7.96
CA ARG A 207 7.27 16.49 8.33
C ARG A 207 7.53 17.96 8.67
N ILE A 208 6.53 18.79 8.40
CA ILE A 208 6.40 20.13 8.98
C ILE A 208 5.44 19.98 10.15
N GLN A 209 5.91 20.31 11.36
CA GLN A 209 5.16 20.18 12.60
C GLN A 209 4.85 21.57 13.15
N LEU A 210 3.59 21.79 13.49
CA LEU A 210 3.10 22.97 14.19
C LEU A 210 2.70 22.54 15.61
N ILE A 211 3.45 23.02 16.59
CA ILE A 211 3.28 22.71 18.01
C ILE A 211 2.70 23.94 18.69
N PHE A 212 1.53 23.77 19.27
CA PHE A 212 0.81 24.81 20.00
C PHE A 212 1.04 24.61 21.50
N PRO A 213 1.09 25.69 22.31
CA PRO A 213 1.31 25.59 23.75
C PRO A 213 0.14 24.91 24.50
N GLY A 214 -1.05 24.96 23.92
CA GLY A 214 -2.25 24.30 24.45
C GLY A 214 -3.16 23.82 23.32
N LYS A 215 -4.32 23.25 23.70
CA LYS A 215 -5.32 22.78 22.72
C LYS A 215 -5.90 23.98 21.97
N PRO A 216 -5.69 24.10 20.64
CA PRO A 216 -6.25 25.21 19.88
C PRO A 216 -7.78 25.14 19.83
N VAL A 217 -8.43 26.30 19.71
CA VAL A 217 -9.88 26.41 19.53
C VAL A 217 -10.34 25.65 18.28
N GLU A 218 -11.59 25.16 18.29
CA GLU A 218 -12.11 24.31 17.21
C GLU A 218 -11.97 24.97 15.82
N LYS A 219 -12.23 26.28 15.70
CA LYS A 219 -12.04 27.03 14.45
C LYS A 219 -10.62 26.92 13.90
N VAL A 220 -9.62 26.98 14.77
CA VAL A 220 -8.20 26.84 14.39
C VAL A 220 -7.92 25.41 13.95
N ARG A 221 -8.48 24.41 14.65
CA ARG A 221 -8.34 22.98 14.28
C ARG A 221 -9.00 22.66 12.94
N GLU A 222 -10.15 23.26 12.64
CA GLU A 222 -10.81 23.16 11.33
C GLU A 222 -9.96 23.77 10.22
N ALA A 223 -9.44 24.98 10.44
CA ALA A 223 -8.54 25.63 9.49
C ALA A 223 -7.29 24.78 9.21
N LEU A 224 -6.70 24.16 10.23
CA LEU A 224 -5.56 23.24 10.08
C LEU A 224 -5.93 22.01 9.24
N ARG A 225 -7.07 21.37 9.52
CA ARG A 225 -7.58 20.24 8.73
C ARG A 225 -7.83 20.64 7.27
N HIS A 226 -8.44 21.80 7.03
CA HIS A 226 -8.68 22.33 5.69
C HIS A 226 -7.37 22.57 4.91
N ASN A 227 -6.32 23.01 5.61
CA ASN A 227 -4.97 23.18 5.05
C ASN A 227 -4.16 21.86 4.95
N GLY A 228 -4.78 20.71 5.24
CA GLY A 228 -4.18 19.38 5.11
C GLY A 228 -3.24 18.98 6.24
N PHE A 229 -3.30 19.64 7.40
CA PHE A 229 -2.57 19.22 8.59
C PHE A 229 -3.35 18.12 9.34
N THR A 230 -2.64 17.08 9.75
CA THR A 230 -3.18 15.98 10.57
C THR A 230 -2.55 16.01 11.94
N PHE A 231 -3.35 15.86 13.00
CA PHE A 231 -2.83 15.82 14.36
C PHE A 231 -2.14 14.49 14.67
N CYS A 232 -0.91 14.55 15.18
CA CYS A 232 -0.16 13.42 15.69
C CYS A 232 -0.21 13.41 17.22
N ARG A 233 -0.70 12.31 17.80
CA ARG A 233 -0.78 12.16 19.26
C ARG A 233 0.60 11.92 19.90
N GLU A 234 1.47 11.19 19.23
CA GLU A 234 2.83 10.86 19.74
C GLU A 234 3.68 12.14 19.91
N GLU A 235 3.65 13.01 18.91
CA GLU A 235 4.44 14.26 18.87
C GLU A 235 3.70 15.47 19.44
N MET A 236 2.42 15.31 19.81
CA MET A 236 1.51 16.40 20.19
C MET A 236 1.51 17.59 19.21
N ALA A 237 1.61 17.28 17.91
CA ALA A 237 1.84 18.25 16.86
C ALA A 237 0.85 18.10 15.69
N TRP A 238 0.48 19.23 15.07
CA TRP A 238 -0.19 19.23 13.78
C TRP A 238 0.84 19.10 12.66
N GLN A 239 0.76 18.03 11.87
CA GLN A 239 1.79 17.68 10.91
C GLN A 239 1.29 17.56 9.48
N ARG A 240 2.18 17.89 8.54
CA ARG A 240 2.03 17.65 7.10
C ARG A 240 3.38 17.21 6.52
N GLN A 241 3.38 16.57 5.34
CA GLN A 241 4.62 16.17 4.66
C GLN A 241 5.55 17.38 4.40
N LEU A 242 6.87 17.17 4.57
CA LEU A 242 7.89 18.15 4.24
C LEU A 242 8.04 18.26 2.71
N ASN A 243 7.31 19.19 2.12
CA ASN A 243 7.39 19.55 0.71
C ASN A 243 7.00 21.03 0.52
N ASN A 244 7.25 21.60 -0.67
CA ASN A 244 6.93 23.01 -0.94
C ASN A 244 5.47 23.35 -0.62
N ALA A 245 4.52 22.49 -0.97
CA ALA A 245 3.10 22.73 -0.70
C ALA A 245 2.79 22.75 0.81
N GLY A 246 3.45 21.91 1.60
CA GLY A 246 3.36 21.91 3.05
C GLY A 246 3.93 23.19 3.65
N PHE A 247 5.06 23.66 3.12
CA PHE A 247 5.67 24.92 3.56
C PHE A 247 4.78 26.13 3.24
N SER A 248 4.25 26.19 2.01
CA SER A 248 3.30 27.22 1.61
C SER A 248 2.04 27.23 2.47
N ALA A 249 1.49 26.04 2.79
CA ALA A 249 0.32 25.92 3.64
C ALA A 249 0.59 26.34 5.09
N ALA A 250 1.74 25.94 5.66
CA ALA A 250 2.17 26.39 6.98
C ALA A 250 2.29 27.92 7.03
N LYS A 251 2.97 28.51 6.04
CA LYS A 251 3.15 29.96 5.93
C LYS A 251 1.81 30.70 5.79
N PHE A 252 0.92 30.19 4.94
CA PHE A 252 -0.41 30.77 4.76
C PHE A 252 -1.23 30.74 6.05
N PHE A 253 -1.30 29.57 6.69
CA PHE A 253 -2.01 29.40 7.96
C PHE A 253 -1.45 30.34 9.04
N LEU A 254 -0.13 30.37 9.24
CA LEU A 254 0.51 31.22 10.25
C LEU A 254 0.29 32.72 10.00
N ARG A 255 0.20 33.13 8.73
CA ARG A 255 -0.11 34.53 8.38
C ARG A 255 -1.50 34.93 8.87
N VAL A 256 -2.50 34.07 8.64
CA VAL A 256 -3.90 34.31 9.03
C VAL A 256 -4.13 34.09 10.52
N TYR A 257 -3.38 33.18 11.13
CA TYR A 257 -3.50 32.84 12.55
C TYR A 257 -3.24 34.06 13.45
N THR A 258 -4.15 34.32 14.37
CA THR A 258 -3.98 35.27 15.47
C THR A 258 -4.01 34.47 16.78
N PRO A 259 -2.99 34.60 17.65
CA PRO A 259 -3.04 33.97 18.96
C PRO A 259 -4.21 34.57 19.75
N GLU A 260 -4.97 33.70 20.39
CA GLU A 260 -6.02 34.08 21.35
C GLU A 260 -5.39 34.40 22.72
#